data_AF-A0A1T4PS56-F1
#
_entry.id   AF-A0A1T4PS56-F1
#
_cell.length_a   1.000
_cell.length_b   1.000
_cell.length_c   1.000
_cell.angle_alpha   90.00
_cell.angle_beta   90.00
_cell.angle_gamma   90.00
#
_symmetry.space_group_name_H-M   'P 1'
#
loop_
_entity.id
_entity.type
_entity.pdbx_description
1 polymer ?
#
loop_
_entity_poly.entity_id
_entity_poly.type
_entity_poly.pdbx_seq_one_letter_code
_entity_poly.pdbx_strand_id
1 'polypeptide(L)'
;MRKYLVCIGILFLLLAPKLHGQEMYYNIWSDFHNTPSKTVFADTAKIRSAPGTNSLVTDTLYAGDTLFVIATEKQELTLKGFTAPWLKVRYNVTGVQKTGYIWAGLVSFERAASNNTTFVYGLDLIRSKDSVFADGEKVKLRECIVKLKAVQNRKVVSARGWVLGSEESLSYTTAKLTKGKGLATVLNLVEVVFSGEACGIPTLTYTYAWNGKQLIALPELMDVGDADVYWHEERFVYPADKGGKPSLLTWKMKEAESTEKTDKKGNTIYKESSATKTYRWTGDKFILQ
;
A
#
# COMPACT_ATOMS: atom_id res chain seq x y z
N MET A 1 12.75 -35.18 68.82
CA MET A 1 13.63 -35.59 67.70
C MET A 1 13.10 -34.97 66.41
N ARG A 2 13.96 -34.20 65.72
CA ARG A 2 13.85 -33.72 64.33
C ARG A 2 12.71 -32.75 63.98
N LYS A 3 12.89 -31.70 63.18
CA LYS A 3 14.03 -30.92 62.65
C LYS A 3 13.36 -29.76 61.87
N TYR A 4 13.97 -28.58 61.92
CA TYR A 4 13.65 -27.44 61.05
C TYR A 4 13.83 -27.79 59.55
N LEU A 5 12.97 -27.25 58.68
CA LEU A 5 13.21 -27.03 57.24
C LEU A 5 12.40 -25.76 56.87
N VAL A 6 13.00 -24.57 56.87
CA VAL A 6 13.78 -23.93 55.79
C VAL A 6 12.93 -23.66 54.54
N CYS A 7 12.70 -22.36 54.32
CA CYS A 7 12.22 -21.71 53.12
C CYS A 7 12.88 -22.21 51.84
N ILE A 8 12.19 -22.11 50.70
CA ILE A 8 12.66 -21.36 49.53
C ILE A 8 11.42 -21.04 48.69
N GLY A 9 11.26 -19.75 48.41
CA GLY A 9 10.18 -19.22 47.62
C GLY A 9 10.38 -19.52 46.15
N ILE A 10 9.27 -19.78 45.47
CA ILE A 10 9.16 -19.60 44.02
C ILE A 10 7.87 -18.80 43.81
N LEU A 11 7.98 -17.49 44.03
CA LEU A 11 7.05 -16.52 43.48
C LEU A 11 7.44 -16.36 42.00
N PHE A 12 6.94 -17.24 41.15
CA PHE A 12 7.02 -17.05 39.70
C PHE A 12 6.09 -15.89 39.34
N LEU A 13 6.60 -14.67 39.50
CA LEU A 13 6.05 -13.48 38.89
C LEU A 13 6.07 -13.75 37.38
N LEU A 14 4.90 -14.07 36.84
CA LEU A 14 4.58 -14.00 35.42
C LEU A 14 4.72 -12.54 34.98
N LEU A 15 5.96 -12.09 34.82
CA LEU A 15 6.31 -11.05 33.86
C LEU A 15 6.14 -11.71 32.49
N ALA A 16 4.89 -11.86 32.05
CA ALA A 16 4.64 -11.94 30.63
C ALA A 16 5.31 -10.70 30.04
N PRO A 17 6.33 -10.83 29.17
CA PRO A 17 6.70 -9.68 28.37
C PRO A 17 5.39 -9.26 27.70
N LYS A 18 5.00 -7.98 27.89
CA LYS A 18 4.05 -7.38 26.96
C LYS A 18 4.71 -7.55 25.61
N LEU A 19 4.31 -8.61 24.89
CA LEU A 19 4.38 -8.63 23.44
C LEU A 19 3.63 -7.38 23.04
N HIS A 20 4.39 -6.28 22.89
CA HIS A 20 3.97 -5.24 21.99
C HIS A 20 3.81 -6.00 20.70
N GLY A 21 2.55 -6.20 20.28
CA GLY A 21 2.27 -6.72 18.96
C GLY A 21 3.17 -5.92 18.03
N GLN A 22 4.06 -6.63 17.31
CA GLN A 22 5.02 -5.98 16.44
C GLN A 22 4.22 -5.01 15.59
N GLU A 23 4.46 -3.70 15.75
CA GLU A 23 3.72 -2.72 14.97
C GLU A 23 4.00 -3.02 13.50
N MET A 24 3.00 -3.55 12.81
CA MET A 24 3.09 -4.04 11.43
C MET A 24 3.64 -2.97 10.46
N TYR A 25 3.55 -1.69 10.86
CA TYR A 25 4.11 -0.53 10.15
C TYR A 25 5.63 -0.54 9.99
N TYR A 26 6.39 -1.25 10.83
CA TYR A 26 7.85 -1.25 10.69
C TYR A 26 8.32 -1.92 9.40
N ASN A 27 7.55 -2.87 8.85
CA ASN A 27 7.97 -3.60 7.65
C ASN A 27 7.98 -2.73 6.40
N ILE A 28 6.98 -1.87 6.17
CA ILE A 28 6.95 -1.05 4.94
C ILE A 28 8.11 -0.04 4.87
N TRP A 29 8.62 0.38 6.03
CA TRP A 29 9.79 1.27 6.10
C TRP A 29 11.11 0.51 5.99
N SER A 30 11.14 -0.79 6.31
CA SER A 30 12.36 -1.60 6.27
C SER A 30 12.93 -1.71 4.85
N ASP A 31 12.07 -1.72 3.83
CA ASP A 31 12.46 -1.75 2.41
C ASP A 31 13.07 -0.46 1.86
N PHE A 32 13.06 0.62 2.64
CA PHE A 32 13.72 1.87 2.23
C PHE A 32 15.24 1.71 2.12
N HIS A 33 15.82 0.69 2.74
CA HIS A 33 17.22 0.31 2.57
C HIS A 33 17.51 -0.40 1.24
N ASN A 34 16.55 -1.18 0.74
CA ASN A 34 16.73 -2.03 -0.43
C ASN A 34 16.59 -1.28 -1.76
N THR A 35 16.09 -0.04 -1.72
CA THR A 35 15.87 0.80 -2.91
C THR A 35 16.61 2.14 -2.75
N PRO A 36 17.83 2.27 -3.30
CA PRO A 36 18.70 3.40 -2.98
C PRO A 36 18.16 4.74 -3.49
N SER A 37 17.29 4.75 -4.50
CA SER A 37 16.66 5.96 -5.02
C SER A 37 15.16 5.97 -4.69
N LYS A 38 14.72 7.01 -3.99
CA LYS A 38 13.32 7.28 -3.66
C LYS A 38 12.89 8.62 -4.22
N THR A 39 11.60 8.90 -4.15
CA THR A 39 11.01 10.15 -4.64
C THR A 39 10.22 10.82 -3.52
N VAL A 40 10.21 12.14 -3.49
CA VAL A 40 9.39 12.89 -2.53
C VAL A 40 7.91 12.71 -2.89
N PHE A 41 7.13 12.27 -1.91
CA PHE A 41 5.68 12.10 -2.02
C PHE A 41 4.93 13.36 -1.58
N ALA A 42 5.41 14.04 -0.54
CA ALA A 42 4.80 15.26 -0.06
C ALA A 42 4.84 16.38 -1.11
N ASP A 43 3.83 17.26 -1.12
CA ASP A 43 3.81 18.41 -2.03
C ASP A 43 5.02 19.32 -1.78
N THR A 44 5.42 19.41 -0.52
CA THR A 44 6.63 20.09 -0.06
C THR A 44 7.23 19.30 1.10
N ALA A 45 8.53 19.02 1.03
CA ALA A 45 9.29 18.34 2.06
C ALA A 45 10.46 19.22 2.53
N LYS A 46 10.46 19.55 3.81
CA LYS A 46 11.57 20.31 4.42
C LYS A 46 12.70 19.36 4.78
N ILE A 47 13.89 19.65 4.27
CA ILE A 47 15.12 18.96 4.65
C ILE A 47 15.71 19.65 5.87
N ARG A 48 16.13 18.86 6.84
CA ARG A 48 16.62 19.36 8.13
C ARG A 48 18.09 19.01 8.36
N SER A 49 18.75 19.77 9.23
CA SER A 49 20.14 19.55 9.62
C SER A 49 20.34 18.33 10.52
N ALA A 50 19.31 17.92 11.26
CA ALA A 50 19.30 16.73 12.13
C ALA A 50 17.89 16.13 12.17
N PRO A 51 17.73 14.87 12.64
CA PRO A 51 16.42 14.27 12.91
C PRO A 51 15.63 15.08 13.94
N GLY A 52 14.45 15.57 13.57
CA GLY A 52 13.54 16.23 14.51
C GLY A 52 12.82 17.45 13.94
N THR A 53 11.61 17.71 14.43
CA THR A 53 10.78 18.85 13.96
C THR A 53 11.30 20.23 14.38
N ASN A 54 12.19 20.27 15.37
CA ASN A 54 12.78 21.50 15.90
C ASN A 54 14.16 21.81 15.28
N SER A 55 14.71 20.89 14.48
CA SER A 55 16.01 21.07 13.82
C SER A 55 15.90 22.08 12.67
N LEU A 56 16.98 22.83 12.42
CA LEU A 56 17.05 23.84 11.37
C LEU A 56 16.68 23.25 10.00
N VAL A 57 15.84 23.96 9.26
CA VAL A 57 15.53 23.64 7.87
C VAL A 57 16.68 24.13 6.98
N THR A 58 17.32 23.22 6.25
CA THR A 58 18.48 23.50 5.40
C THR A 58 18.13 23.57 3.92
N ASP A 59 17.04 22.90 3.50
CA ASP A 59 16.57 22.93 2.11
C ASP A 59 15.07 22.57 2.02
N THR A 60 14.51 22.68 0.81
CA THR A 60 13.14 22.27 0.50
C THR A 60 13.11 21.49 -0.81
N LEU A 61 12.57 20.28 -0.74
CA LEU A 61 12.23 19.45 -1.90
C LEU A 61 10.71 19.50 -2.14
N TYR A 62 10.30 19.15 -3.35
CA TYR A 62 8.90 19.13 -3.79
C TYR A 62 8.54 17.74 -4.31
N ALA A 63 7.24 17.48 -4.46
CA ALA A 63 6.75 16.23 -5.02
C ALA A 63 7.47 15.89 -6.32
N GLY A 64 7.88 14.63 -6.47
CA GLY A 64 8.62 14.16 -7.65
C GLY A 64 10.13 14.37 -7.61
N ASP A 65 10.67 15.12 -6.65
CA ASP A 65 12.12 15.24 -6.48
C ASP A 65 12.73 13.90 -6.10
N THR A 66 13.85 13.56 -6.73
CA THR A 66 14.60 12.33 -6.43
C THR A 66 15.55 12.56 -5.26
N LEU A 67 15.60 11.59 -4.35
CA LEU A 67 16.55 11.53 -3.25
C LEU A 67 17.11 10.11 -3.10
N PHE A 68 18.22 9.99 -2.40
CA PHE A 68 18.85 8.72 -2.10
C PHE A 68 18.92 8.52 -0.59
N VAL A 69 18.42 7.39 -0.10
CA VAL A 69 18.46 7.05 1.32
C VAL A 69 19.87 6.55 1.65
N ILE A 70 20.53 7.24 2.59
CA ILE A 70 21.86 6.87 3.10
C ILE A 70 21.73 6.00 4.35
N ALA A 71 20.82 6.38 5.25
CA ALA A 71 20.58 5.67 6.50
C ALA A 71 19.16 5.92 7.02
N THR A 72 18.66 4.96 7.78
CA THR A 72 17.44 5.09 8.59
C THR A 72 17.87 5.30 10.03
N GLU A 73 17.39 6.40 10.60
CA GLU A 73 17.74 6.81 11.95
C GLU A 73 16.80 6.16 12.97
N LYS A 74 17.28 5.97 14.20
CA LYS A 74 16.46 5.41 15.29
C LYS A 74 15.40 6.39 15.80
N GLN A 75 15.58 7.69 15.54
CA GLN A 75 14.58 8.68 15.91
C GLN A 75 13.37 8.53 14.99
N GLU A 76 12.20 8.54 15.62
CA GLU A 76 10.93 8.41 14.93
C GLU A 76 10.04 9.59 15.24
N LEU A 77 9.02 9.76 14.41
CA LEU A 77 8.02 10.78 14.59
C LEU A 77 6.67 10.21 14.18
N THR A 78 5.68 10.38 15.06
CA THR A 78 4.29 10.08 14.77
C THR A 78 3.60 11.33 14.25
N LEU A 79 3.13 11.28 13.00
CA LEU A 79 2.30 12.31 12.40
C LEU A 79 1.23 11.64 11.54
N LYS A 80 0.06 12.28 11.43
CA LYS A 80 -1.06 11.75 10.65
C LYS A 80 -1.43 10.30 11.03
N GLY A 81 -1.32 9.98 12.32
CA GLY A 81 -1.73 8.69 12.91
C GLY A 81 -0.82 7.50 12.60
N PHE A 82 0.35 7.71 12.01
CA PHE A 82 1.36 6.67 11.83
C PHE A 82 2.76 7.14 12.24
N THR A 83 3.57 6.19 12.69
CA THR A 83 4.96 6.41 13.07
C THR A 83 5.86 6.07 11.89
N ALA A 84 6.85 6.91 11.63
CA ALA A 84 7.88 6.62 10.64
C ALA A 84 9.24 7.17 11.09
N PRO A 85 10.34 6.56 10.65
CA PRO A 85 11.69 6.99 11.04
C PRO A 85 12.11 8.28 10.31
N TRP A 86 13.15 8.90 10.83
CA TRP A 86 13.92 9.88 10.06
C TRP A 86 14.90 9.18 9.13
N LEU A 87 15.05 9.71 7.92
CA LEU A 87 15.97 9.23 6.91
C LEU A 87 17.07 10.26 6.71
N LYS A 88 18.32 9.82 6.77
CA LYS A 88 19.45 10.59 6.24
C LYS A 88 19.47 10.40 4.73
N VAL A 89 19.44 11.50 3.99
CA VAL A 89 19.30 11.47 2.53
C VAL A 89 20.33 12.32 1.83
N ARG A 90 20.68 11.91 0.61
CA ARG A 90 21.47 12.67 -0.35
C ARG A 90 20.59 13.06 -1.52
N TYR A 91 20.73 14.29 -2.00
CA TYR A 91 19.92 14.83 -3.08
C TYR A 91 20.70 15.91 -3.83
N ASN A 92 20.22 16.29 -5.02
CA ASN A 92 20.85 17.32 -5.84
C ASN A 92 19.92 18.53 -5.95
N VAL A 93 20.44 19.73 -5.67
CA VAL A 93 19.77 21.01 -5.90
C VAL A 93 20.67 21.85 -6.78
N THR A 94 20.15 22.29 -7.93
CA THR A 94 20.89 23.13 -8.90
C THR A 94 22.30 22.60 -9.23
N GLY A 95 22.42 21.28 -9.41
CA GLY A 95 23.69 20.60 -9.72
C GLY A 95 24.61 20.35 -8.52
N VAL A 96 24.29 20.87 -7.33
CA VAL A 96 25.06 20.66 -6.11
C VAL A 96 24.46 19.52 -5.30
N GLN A 97 25.30 18.54 -4.98
CA GLN A 97 24.94 17.45 -4.09
C GLN A 97 24.92 17.95 -2.65
N LYS A 98 23.82 17.66 -1.93
CA LYS A 98 23.63 18.00 -0.53
C LYS A 98 23.17 16.77 0.24
N THR A 99 23.29 16.87 1.56
CA THR A 99 22.76 15.88 2.51
C THR A 99 21.89 16.54 3.56
N GLY A 100 20.99 15.78 4.15
CA GLY A 100 20.19 16.22 5.29
C GLY A 100 19.23 15.13 5.74
N TYR A 101 18.22 15.53 6.51
CA TYR A 101 17.28 14.61 7.13
C TYR A 101 15.85 14.92 6.70
N ILE A 102 15.08 13.87 6.41
CA ILE A 102 13.67 13.92 6.03
C ILE A 102 12.89 12.84 6.77
N TRP A 103 11.65 13.12 7.17
CA TRP A 103 10.78 12.11 7.77
C TRP A 103 10.26 11.15 6.69
N ALA A 104 10.34 9.84 6.91
CA ALA A 104 10.02 8.82 5.90
C ALA A 104 8.58 8.92 5.37
N GLY A 105 7.63 9.38 6.20
CA GLY A 105 6.24 9.64 5.78
C GLY A 105 6.05 10.74 4.73
N LEU A 106 7.12 11.47 4.35
CA LEU A 106 7.10 12.44 3.23
C LEU A 106 7.65 11.85 1.92
N VAL A 107 8.11 10.61 1.93
CA VAL A 107 8.78 9.93 0.83
C VAL A 107 7.85 8.84 0.28
N SER A 108 7.85 8.65 -1.03
CA SER A 108 7.00 7.65 -1.70
C SER A 108 7.47 6.23 -1.39
N PHE A 109 6.54 5.28 -1.38
CA PHE A 109 6.90 3.86 -1.34
C PHE A 109 7.66 3.47 -2.62
N GLU A 110 7.06 3.72 -3.78
CA GLU A 110 7.70 3.59 -5.08
C GLU A 110 7.26 4.71 -6.04
N ARG A 111 7.84 4.69 -7.24
CA ARG A 111 7.43 5.54 -8.36
C ARG A 111 7.25 4.73 -9.64
N ALA A 112 6.31 5.18 -10.48
CA ALA A 112 6.22 4.84 -11.88
C ALA A 112 6.34 6.10 -12.72
N ALA A 113 6.88 6.04 -13.93
CA ALA A 113 7.06 7.25 -14.75
C ALA A 113 6.75 6.99 -16.23
N SER A 114 6.11 7.96 -16.87
CA SER A 114 5.88 7.98 -18.33
C SER A 114 6.02 9.39 -18.86
N ASN A 115 6.78 9.56 -19.95
CA ASN A 115 6.98 10.85 -20.60
C ASN A 115 7.38 11.95 -19.60
N ASN A 116 6.50 12.93 -19.38
CA ASN A 116 6.69 14.07 -18.48
C ASN A 116 6.01 13.91 -17.12
N THR A 117 5.42 12.74 -16.82
CA THR A 117 4.62 12.51 -15.61
C THR A 117 5.26 11.43 -14.76
N THR A 118 5.53 11.77 -13.51
CA THR A 118 5.94 10.83 -12.47
C THR A 118 4.74 10.54 -11.57
N PHE A 119 4.42 9.27 -11.42
CA PHE A 119 3.41 8.79 -10.49
C PHE A 119 4.09 8.33 -9.21
N VAL A 120 3.72 8.93 -8.09
CA VAL A 120 4.23 8.58 -6.77
C VAL A 120 3.07 8.29 -5.83
N TYR A 121 3.23 7.31 -4.96
CA TYR A 121 2.23 6.99 -3.95
C TYR A 121 2.88 6.75 -2.59
N GLY A 122 2.07 6.91 -1.55
CA GLY A 122 2.48 6.76 -0.17
C GLY A 122 1.30 6.82 0.78
N LEU A 123 1.57 6.51 2.04
CA LEU A 123 0.60 6.63 3.13
C LEU A 123 0.31 8.10 3.42
N ASP A 124 -0.97 8.48 3.46
CA ASP A 124 -1.41 9.84 3.70
C ASP A 124 -1.93 10.04 5.13
N LEU A 125 -2.69 9.09 5.67
CA LEU A 125 -3.29 9.17 7.00
C LEU A 125 -3.59 7.76 7.52
N ILE A 126 -3.38 7.53 8.82
CA ILE A 126 -4.03 6.44 9.54
C ILE A 126 -4.96 7.06 10.56
N ARG A 127 -6.19 6.56 10.65
CA ARG A 127 -7.16 7.02 11.65
C ARG A 127 -7.92 5.85 12.24
N SER A 128 -8.40 6.02 13.47
CA SER A 128 -9.33 5.07 14.06
C SER A 128 -10.74 5.29 13.52
N LYS A 129 -11.46 4.19 13.32
CA LYS A 129 -12.87 4.16 12.96
C LYS A 129 -13.59 3.19 13.88
N ASP A 130 -14.66 3.68 14.50
CA ASP A 130 -15.57 2.83 15.25
C ASP A 130 -16.28 1.89 14.26
N SER A 131 -16.32 0.61 14.59
CA SER A 131 -17.03 -0.42 13.84
C SER A 131 -17.75 -1.34 14.81
N VAL A 132 -18.78 -2.00 14.30
CA VAL A 132 -19.59 -2.93 15.07
C VAL A 132 -19.59 -4.25 14.32
N PHE A 133 -19.13 -5.31 14.95
CA PHE A 133 -19.21 -6.66 14.39
C PHE A 133 -20.66 -7.16 14.38
N ALA A 134 -20.91 -8.24 13.66
CA ALA A 134 -22.27 -8.79 13.48
C ALA A 134 -22.94 -9.19 14.80
N ASP A 135 -22.15 -9.50 15.83
CA ASP A 135 -22.60 -9.83 17.20
C ASP A 135 -22.87 -8.60 18.09
N GLY A 136 -22.66 -7.39 17.55
CA GLY A 136 -22.85 -6.13 18.28
C GLY A 136 -21.61 -5.63 19.03
N GLU A 137 -20.48 -6.35 18.98
CA GLU A 137 -19.23 -5.91 19.61
C GLU A 137 -18.71 -4.62 18.93
N LYS A 138 -18.44 -3.59 19.72
CA LYS A 138 -17.84 -2.35 19.24
C LYS A 138 -16.33 -2.46 19.25
N VAL A 139 -15.73 -2.33 18.08
CA VAL A 139 -14.28 -2.32 17.90
C VAL A 139 -13.80 -1.03 17.25
N LYS A 140 -12.55 -0.66 17.52
CA LYS A 140 -11.87 0.41 16.80
C LYS A 140 -10.95 -0.20 15.76
N LEU A 141 -11.36 -0.13 14.51
CA LEU A 141 -10.52 -0.51 13.38
C LEU A 141 -9.64 0.68 12.99
N ARG A 142 -8.48 0.39 12.40
CA ARG A 142 -7.61 1.42 11.81
C ARG A 142 -7.88 1.47 10.32
N GLU A 143 -8.19 2.67 9.82
CA GLU A 143 -8.28 2.93 8.39
C GLU A 143 -6.96 3.52 7.91
N CYS A 144 -6.29 2.81 7.00
CA CYS A 144 -5.10 3.28 6.31
C CYS A 144 -5.50 3.97 5.01
N ILE A 145 -5.19 5.25 4.87
CA ILE A 145 -5.47 6.03 3.66
C ILE A 145 -4.18 6.17 2.86
N VAL A 146 -4.18 5.60 1.67
CA VAL A 146 -3.10 5.71 0.68
C VAL A 146 -3.48 6.76 -0.35
N LYS A 147 -2.50 7.43 -0.95
CA LYS A 147 -2.74 8.39 -2.02
C LYS A 147 -1.73 8.22 -3.15
N LEU A 148 -2.23 8.23 -4.38
CA LEU A 148 -1.48 8.28 -5.63
C LEU A 148 -1.50 9.72 -6.15
N LYS A 149 -0.35 10.20 -6.61
CA LYS A 149 -0.16 11.53 -7.18
C LYS A 149 0.49 11.43 -8.55
N ALA A 150 -0.09 12.11 -9.53
CA ALA A 150 0.56 12.43 -10.80
C ALA A 150 1.30 13.76 -10.65
N VAL A 151 2.59 13.75 -10.95
CA VAL A 151 3.49 14.88 -10.75
C VAL A 151 4.12 15.28 -12.08
N GLN A 152 4.05 16.57 -12.40
CA GLN A 152 4.70 17.16 -13.57
C GLN A 152 5.43 18.43 -13.12
N ASN A 153 6.66 18.64 -13.56
CA ASN A 153 7.46 19.83 -13.24
C ASN A 153 7.47 20.18 -11.73
N ARG A 154 7.69 19.16 -10.88
CA ARG A 154 7.73 19.27 -9.41
C ARG A 154 6.42 19.75 -8.77
N LYS A 155 5.29 19.62 -9.49
CA LYS A 155 3.94 19.97 -9.01
C LYS A 155 2.99 18.80 -9.17
N VAL A 156 2.17 18.58 -8.15
CA VAL A 156 1.07 17.61 -8.22
C VAL A 156 0.00 18.16 -9.15
N VAL A 157 -0.27 17.45 -10.25
CA VAL A 157 -1.30 17.85 -11.23
C VAL A 157 -2.61 17.08 -11.05
N SER A 158 -2.56 15.92 -10.41
CA SER A 158 -3.74 15.15 -10.01
C SER A 158 -3.39 14.24 -8.84
N ALA A 159 -4.36 14.01 -7.94
CA ALA A 159 -4.21 13.06 -6.84
C ALA A 159 -5.52 12.30 -6.59
N ARG A 160 -5.39 11.06 -6.14
CA ARG A 160 -6.50 10.22 -5.68
C ARG A 160 -6.08 9.47 -4.42
N GLY A 161 -6.93 9.54 -3.40
CA GLY A 161 -6.75 8.79 -2.16
C GLY A 161 -7.83 7.73 -2.04
N TRP A 162 -7.50 6.64 -1.34
CA TRP A 162 -8.40 5.54 -1.05
C TRP A 162 -8.10 4.98 0.34
N VAL A 163 -9.10 4.32 0.92
CA VAL A 163 -8.91 3.48 2.11
C VAL A 163 -8.39 2.14 1.63
N LEU A 164 -7.28 1.67 2.19
CA LEU A 164 -6.76 0.35 1.92
C LEU A 164 -7.69 -0.70 2.55
N GLY A 165 -8.06 -1.72 1.76
CA GLY A 165 -9.03 -2.74 2.17
C GLY A 165 -8.60 -3.57 3.38
N SER A 166 -7.30 -3.78 3.57
CA SER A 166 -6.72 -4.41 4.77
C SER A 166 -5.40 -3.73 5.14
N GLU A 167 -5.24 -3.40 6.43
CA GLU A 167 -3.95 -2.94 6.97
C GLU A 167 -2.86 -4.00 6.80
N GLU A 168 -3.24 -5.27 6.87
CA GLU A 168 -2.32 -6.41 6.77
C GLU A 168 -1.66 -6.50 5.39
N SER A 169 -2.27 -5.89 4.38
CA SER A 169 -1.69 -5.78 3.04
C SER A 169 -0.60 -4.70 2.92
N LEU A 170 -0.25 -3.98 3.99
CA LEU A 170 0.84 -2.98 3.97
C LEU A 170 2.25 -3.57 4.10
N SER A 171 2.41 -4.89 4.23
CA SER A 171 3.76 -5.47 4.32
C SER A 171 4.52 -5.40 3.00
N TYR A 172 3.83 -5.46 1.87
CA TYR A 172 4.39 -5.35 0.53
C TYR A 172 3.61 -4.37 -0.35
N THR A 173 4.33 -3.61 -1.18
CA THR A 173 3.69 -2.77 -2.20
C THR A 173 4.55 -2.57 -3.44
N THR A 174 3.91 -2.48 -4.60
CA THR A 174 4.58 -2.10 -5.85
C THR A 174 3.70 -1.26 -6.76
N ALA A 175 4.30 -0.47 -7.65
CA ALA A 175 3.58 0.18 -8.74
C ALA A 175 4.04 -0.28 -10.12
N LYS A 176 3.07 -0.59 -10.97
CA LYS A 176 3.27 -0.92 -12.38
C LYS A 176 2.60 0.11 -13.27
N LEU A 177 3.23 0.37 -14.41
CA LEU A 177 2.71 1.24 -15.44
C LEU A 177 2.51 0.46 -16.73
N THR A 178 1.33 0.58 -17.33
CA THR A 178 1.06 0.02 -18.66
C THR A 178 0.44 1.08 -19.59
N LYS A 179 0.36 0.81 -20.89
CA LYS A 179 -0.37 1.66 -21.84
C LYS A 179 -1.88 1.57 -21.57
N GLY A 180 -2.68 2.49 -22.13
CA GLY A 180 -4.14 2.54 -21.91
C GLY A 180 -5.00 1.34 -22.33
N LYS A 181 -4.40 0.21 -22.76
CA LYS A 181 -5.07 -1.06 -23.12
C LYS A 181 -6.35 -0.92 -23.97
N GLY A 182 -6.33 0.00 -24.95
CA GLY A 182 -7.45 0.20 -25.88
C GLY A 182 -8.58 1.10 -25.36
N LEU A 183 -8.46 1.68 -24.16
CA LEU A 183 -9.37 2.72 -23.67
C LEU A 183 -9.03 4.05 -24.34
N ALA A 184 -10.01 4.64 -25.04
CA ALA A 184 -9.84 5.93 -25.72
C ALA A 184 -9.38 7.02 -24.75
N THR A 185 -8.45 7.88 -25.17
CA THR A 185 -7.87 9.00 -24.39
C THR A 185 -7.02 8.62 -23.17
N VAL A 186 -6.95 7.35 -22.79
CA VAL A 186 -6.10 6.88 -21.71
C VAL A 186 -4.67 6.70 -22.23
N LEU A 187 -3.73 7.45 -21.66
CA LEU A 187 -2.31 7.35 -21.97
C LEU A 187 -1.69 6.15 -21.28
N ASN A 188 -1.93 6.03 -19.98
CA ASN A 188 -1.38 4.98 -19.13
C ASN A 188 -2.40 4.46 -18.12
N LEU A 189 -2.19 3.22 -17.69
CA LEU A 189 -2.79 2.67 -16.49
C LEU A 189 -1.69 2.57 -15.43
N VAL A 190 -1.97 3.11 -14.25
CA VAL A 190 -1.11 3.00 -13.07
C VAL A 190 -1.77 1.99 -12.13
N GLU A 191 -1.13 0.85 -11.95
CA GLU A 191 -1.56 -0.23 -11.06
C GLU A 191 -0.71 -0.12 -9.78
N VAL A 192 -1.35 0.06 -8.62
CA VAL A 192 -0.70 0.03 -7.31
C VAL A 192 -1.19 -1.21 -6.58
N VAL A 193 -0.26 -2.07 -6.19
CA VAL A 193 -0.54 -3.37 -5.56
C VAL A 193 -0.10 -3.32 -4.12
N PHE A 194 -0.94 -3.80 -3.22
CA PHE A 194 -0.64 -4.04 -1.80
C PHE A 194 -0.88 -5.51 -1.49
N SER A 195 0.00 -6.15 -0.73
CA SER A 195 -0.14 -7.56 -0.35
C SER A 195 0.43 -7.81 1.04
N GLY A 196 -0.16 -8.78 1.75
CA GLY A 196 0.38 -9.30 3.00
C GLY A 196 1.50 -10.32 2.81
N GLU A 197 1.61 -10.87 1.59
CA GLU A 197 2.48 -12.01 1.23
C GLU A 197 2.30 -13.25 2.12
N ALA A 198 1.08 -13.46 2.64
CA ALA A 198 0.71 -14.63 3.43
C ALA A 198 -0.68 -15.17 3.04
N CYS A 199 -0.91 -16.46 3.29
CA CYS A 199 -2.21 -17.10 3.06
C CYS A 199 -3.34 -16.37 3.79
N GLY A 200 -4.49 -16.25 3.13
CA GLY A 200 -5.67 -15.59 3.67
C GLY A 200 -5.58 -14.05 3.72
N ILE A 201 -4.42 -13.44 3.48
CA ILE A 201 -4.31 -11.97 3.36
C ILE A 201 -4.48 -11.59 1.89
N PRO A 202 -5.42 -10.68 1.57
CA PRO A 202 -5.66 -10.30 0.19
C PRO A 202 -4.51 -9.49 -0.40
N THR A 203 -4.23 -9.78 -1.67
CA THR A 203 -3.56 -8.86 -2.58
C THR A 203 -4.62 -7.93 -3.17
N LEU A 204 -4.42 -6.63 -2.99
CA LEU A 204 -5.33 -5.58 -3.43
C LEU A 204 -4.67 -4.78 -4.55
N THR A 205 -5.33 -4.70 -5.70
CA THR A 205 -4.85 -3.93 -6.85
C THR A 205 -5.73 -2.72 -7.11
N TYR A 206 -5.13 -1.54 -6.97
CA TYR A 206 -5.75 -0.25 -7.25
C TYR A 206 -5.28 0.27 -8.60
N THR A 207 -6.18 0.30 -9.58
CA THR A 207 -5.85 0.76 -10.93
C THR A 207 -6.41 2.15 -11.22
N TYR A 208 -5.58 3.02 -11.78
CA TYR A 208 -5.97 4.36 -12.21
C TYR A 208 -5.66 4.58 -13.68
N ALA A 209 -6.66 5.00 -14.46
CA ALA A 209 -6.46 5.51 -15.80
C ALA A 209 -5.95 6.95 -15.77
N TRP A 210 -4.85 7.20 -16.48
CA TRP A 210 -4.27 8.52 -16.67
C TRP A 210 -4.52 9.00 -18.10
N ASN A 211 -5.25 10.11 -18.24
CA ASN A 211 -5.56 10.72 -19.54
C ASN A 211 -4.70 11.97 -19.85
N GLY A 212 -3.63 12.21 -19.09
CA GLY A 212 -2.79 13.41 -19.20
C GLY A 212 -3.25 14.58 -18.33
N LYS A 213 -4.45 14.52 -17.73
CA LYS A 213 -5.01 15.58 -16.88
C LYS A 213 -5.41 15.09 -15.50
N GLN A 214 -6.05 13.92 -15.41
CA GLN A 214 -6.56 13.40 -14.16
C GLN A 214 -6.37 11.89 -14.02
N LEU A 215 -6.26 11.45 -12.78
CA LEU A 215 -6.31 10.05 -12.37
C LEU A 215 -7.78 9.63 -12.19
N ILE A 216 -8.20 8.60 -12.91
CA ILE A 216 -9.58 8.09 -12.89
C ILE A 216 -9.52 6.66 -12.35
N ALA A 217 -10.15 6.45 -11.20
CA ALA A 217 -10.14 5.15 -10.54
C ALA A 217 -10.93 4.12 -11.37
N LEU A 218 -10.38 2.92 -11.48
CA LEU A 218 -11.12 1.72 -11.83
C LEU A 218 -11.63 1.08 -10.52
N PRO A 219 -12.57 0.12 -10.60
CA PRO A 219 -12.88 -0.74 -9.47
C PRO A 219 -11.61 -1.37 -8.88
N GLU A 220 -11.60 -1.59 -7.58
CA GLU A 220 -10.57 -2.39 -6.91
C GLU A 220 -10.63 -3.84 -7.42
N LEU A 221 -9.47 -4.50 -7.49
CA LEU A 221 -9.38 -5.95 -7.64
C LEU A 221 -8.83 -6.55 -6.37
N MET A 222 -9.38 -7.70 -5.99
CA MET A 222 -8.90 -8.52 -4.88
C MET A 222 -8.52 -9.91 -5.38
N ASP A 223 -7.36 -10.39 -4.94
CA ASP A 223 -6.92 -11.77 -5.12
C ASP A 223 -6.50 -12.32 -3.75
N VAL A 224 -7.04 -13.48 -3.35
CA VAL A 224 -6.67 -14.13 -2.09
C VAL A 224 -6.73 -15.64 -2.24
N GLY A 225 -5.79 -16.34 -1.63
CA GLY A 225 -5.77 -17.79 -1.55
C GLY A 225 -5.49 -18.24 -0.12
N ASP A 226 -6.19 -19.29 0.30
CA ASP A 226 -5.96 -20.00 1.54
C ASP A 226 -5.78 -21.49 1.24
N ALA A 227 -4.55 -21.82 0.80
CA ALA A 227 -4.13 -23.16 0.44
C ALA A 227 -5.19 -23.92 -0.39
N ASP A 228 -5.51 -25.16 0.00
CA ASP A 228 -6.52 -25.99 -0.65
C ASP A 228 -7.95 -25.72 -0.14
N VAL A 229 -8.16 -24.71 0.70
CA VAL A 229 -9.47 -24.40 1.32
C VAL A 229 -10.25 -23.42 0.47
N TYR A 230 -9.63 -22.31 0.07
CA TYR A 230 -10.34 -21.21 -0.59
C TYR A 230 -9.44 -20.46 -1.56
N TRP A 231 -10.01 -19.99 -2.67
CA TRP A 231 -9.36 -18.97 -3.49
C TRP A 231 -10.39 -18.03 -4.13
N HIS A 232 -9.96 -16.81 -4.37
CA HIS A 232 -10.70 -15.74 -5.02
C HIS A 232 -9.76 -14.98 -5.95
N GLU A 233 -10.18 -14.80 -7.20
CA GLU A 233 -9.43 -14.09 -8.23
C GLU A 233 -10.34 -13.06 -8.90
N GLU A 234 -9.84 -11.83 -9.01
CA GLU A 234 -10.49 -10.78 -9.76
C GLU A 234 -9.60 -10.20 -10.84
N ARG A 235 -10.18 -9.97 -12.02
CA ARG A 235 -9.43 -9.39 -13.14
C ARG A 235 -10.27 -8.54 -14.05
N PHE A 236 -9.59 -7.65 -14.76
CA PHE A 236 -10.17 -6.93 -15.87
C PHE A 236 -9.90 -7.62 -17.22
N VAL A 237 -10.86 -7.48 -18.13
CA VAL A 237 -10.70 -7.64 -19.57
C VAL A 237 -10.85 -6.24 -20.17
N TYR A 238 -9.75 -5.71 -20.66
CA TYR A 238 -9.68 -4.41 -21.32
C TYR A 238 -10.08 -4.51 -22.80
N PRO A 239 -10.40 -3.38 -23.47
CA PRO A 239 -10.73 -3.39 -24.91
C PRO A 239 -9.68 -4.04 -25.80
N ALA A 240 -8.39 -3.90 -25.46
CA ALA A 240 -7.28 -4.49 -26.22
C ALA A 240 -7.01 -5.97 -25.89
N ASP A 241 -7.63 -6.52 -24.84
CA ASP A 241 -7.41 -7.93 -24.46
C ASP A 241 -8.23 -8.88 -25.35
N LYS A 242 -7.86 -10.16 -25.37
CA LYS A 242 -8.62 -11.19 -26.09
C LYS A 242 -10.06 -11.25 -25.55
N GLY A 243 -11.03 -11.03 -26.44
CA GLY A 243 -12.46 -10.99 -26.08
C GLY A 243 -12.92 -9.65 -25.49
N GLY A 244 -12.04 -8.64 -25.45
CA GLY A 244 -12.38 -7.26 -25.12
C GLY A 244 -13.33 -6.64 -26.14
N LYS A 245 -14.09 -5.63 -25.70
CA LYS A 245 -15.01 -4.88 -26.55
C LYS A 245 -14.65 -3.38 -26.48
N PRO A 246 -14.76 -2.63 -27.60
CA PRO A 246 -14.48 -1.20 -27.61
C PRO A 246 -15.25 -0.46 -26.52
N SER A 247 -14.56 0.44 -25.81
CA SER A 247 -15.12 1.27 -24.73
C SER A 247 -15.73 0.51 -23.55
N LEU A 248 -15.49 -0.80 -23.42
CA LEU A 248 -15.94 -1.60 -22.29
C LEU A 248 -14.76 -2.12 -21.48
N LEU A 249 -14.87 -2.00 -20.16
CA LEU A 249 -14.03 -2.69 -19.19
C LEU A 249 -14.89 -3.76 -18.55
N THR A 250 -14.52 -5.03 -18.71
CA THR A 250 -15.25 -6.14 -18.08
C THR A 250 -14.47 -6.63 -16.88
N TRP A 251 -15.05 -6.49 -15.69
CA TRP A 251 -14.57 -7.12 -14.46
C TRP A 251 -15.09 -8.55 -14.39
N LYS A 252 -14.22 -9.48 -14.02
CA LYS A 252 -14.55 -10.89 -13.82
C LYS A 252 -14.03 -11.33 -12.46
N MET A 253 -14.88 -12.04 -11.74
CA MET A 253 -14.53 -12.74 -10.51
C MET A 253 -14.70 -14.23 -10.73
N LYS A 254 -13.80 -14.99 -10.13
CA LYS A 254 -13.98 -16.41 -9.84
C LYS A 254 -13.58 -16.66 -8.39
N GLU A 255 -14.32 -17.54 -7.74
CA GLU A 255 -13.99 -18.01 -6.40
C GLU A 255 -14.29 -19.50 -6.30
N ALA A 256 -13.56 -20.19 -5.42
CA ALA A 256 -13.89 -21.56 -5.08
C ALA A 256 -13.59 -21.86 -3.62
N GLU A 257 -14.42 -22.74 -3.04
CA GLU A 257 -14.31 -23.20 -1.67
C GLU A 257 -14.31 -24.73 -1.65
N SER A 258 -13.45 -25.32 -0.83
CA SER A 258 -13.37 -26.76 -0.62
C SER A 258 -14.70 -27.30 -0.09
N THR A 259 -15.16 -28.43 -0.64
CA THR A 259 -16.32 -29.13 -0.09
C THR A 259 -15.93 -30.16 0.98
N GLU A 260 -14.67 -30.15 1.45
CA GLU A 260 -14.08 -31.13 2.36
C GLU A 260 -14.11 -32.59 1.85
N LYS A 261 -14.36 -32.77 0.55
CA LYS A 261 -14.44 -34.09 -0.10
C LYS A 261 -13.35 -34.19 -1.14
N THR A 262 -12.91 -35.42 -1.41
CA THR A 262 -11.94 -35.71 -2.45
C THR A 262 -12.52 -36.56 -3.55
N ASP A 263 -11.99 -36.40 -4.76
CA ASP A 263 -12.30 -37.27 -5.89
C ASP A 263 -11.59 -38.64 -5.74
N LYS A 264 -11.83 -39.55 -6.70
CA LYS A 264 -11.21 -40.90 -6.70
C LYS A 264 -9.67 -40.87 -6.82
N LYS A 265 -9.07 -39.73 -7.17
CA LYS A 265 -7.63 -39.52 -7.31
C LYS A 265 -7.04 -38.79 -6.09
N GLY A 266 -7.85 -38.44 -5.10
CA GLY A 266 -7.43 -37.74 -3.89
C GLY A 266 -7.41 -36.21 -4.01
N ASN A 267 -7.90 -35.63 -5.10
CA ASN A 267 -7.95 -34.16 -5.26
C ASN A 267 -9.17 -33.59 -4.54
N THR A 268 -9.01 -32.44 -3.91
CA THR A 268 -10.11 -31.68 -3.29
C THR A 268 -11.18 -31.33 -4.33
N ILE A 269 -12.44 -31.55 -3.97
CA ILE A 269 -13.60 -31.12 -4.75
C ILE A 269 -13.96 -29.71 -4.29
N TYR A 270 -14.09 -28.79 -5.25
CA TYR A 270 -14.44 -27.40 -4.98
C TYR A 270 -15.86 -27.08 -5.41
N LYS A 271 -16.50 -26.17 -4.67
CA LYS A 271 -17.69 -25.45 -5.10
C LYS A 271 -17.23 -24.13 -5.72
N GLU A 272 -17.41 -23.99 -7.03
CA GLU A 272 -17.01 -22.80 -7.76
C GLU A 272 -18.16 -21.81 -7.97
N SER A 273 -17.80 -20.54 -8.00
CA SER A 273 -18.68 -19.40 -8.21
C SER A 273 -17.99 -18.40 -9.15
N SER A 274 -18.78 -17.65 -9.92
CA SER A 274 -18.24 -16.63 -10.81
C SER A 274 -19.21 -15.48 -11.02
N ALA A 275 -18.66 -14.28 -11.18
CA ALA A 275 -19.43 -13.08 -11.46
C ALA A 275 -18.79 -12.25 -12.56
N THR A 276 -19.59 -11.43 -13.23
CA THR A 276 -19.11 -10.51 -14.26
C THR A 276 -19.86 -9.20 -14.17
N LYS A 277 -19.12 -8.09 -14.25
CA LYS A 277 -19.66 -6.73 -14.33
C LYS A 277 -19.03 -6.04 -15.52
N THR A 278 -19.82 -5.24 -16.23
CA THR A 278 -19.32 -4.48 -17.39
C THR A 278 -19.48 -3.01 -17.13
N TYR A 279 -18.39 -2.27 -17.35
CA TYR A 279 -18.34 -0.83 -17.20
C TYR A 279 -18.11 -0.19 -18.57
N ARG A 280 -18.94 0.79 -18.90
CA ARG A 280 -18.75 1.62 -20.09
C ARG A 280 -17.79 2.76 -19.77
N TRP A 281 -16.72 2.85 -20.55
CA TRP A 281 -15.82 3.98 -20.58
C TRP A 281 -16.42 5.14 -21.37
N THR A 282 -16.40 6.34 -20.79
CA THR A 282 -16.97 7.56 -21.39
C THR A 282 -15.94 8.60 -21.80
N GLY A 283 -14.65 8.38 -21.52
CA GLY A 283 -13.56 9.35 -21.73
C GLY A 283 -13.06 9.99 -20.43
N ASP A 284 -13.90 10.01 -19.39
CA ASP A 284 -13.58 10.62 -18.09
C ASP A 284 -14.04 9.79 -16.89
N LYS A 285 -14.92 8.79 -17.08
CA LYS A 285 -15.38 7.87 -16.03
C LYS A 285 -15.80 6.51 -16.58
N PHE A 286 -15.90 5.55 -15.66
CA PHE A 286 -16.49 4.22 -15.88
C PHE A 286 -17.91 4.20 -15.31
N ILE A 287 -18.89 3.78 -16.12
CA ILE A 287 -20.30 3.67 -15.72
C ILE A 287 -20.68 2.19 -15.74
N LEU A 288 -21.13 1.65 -14.60
CA LEU A 288 -21.65 0.28 -14.55
C LEU A 288 -22.89 0.18 -15.44
N GLN A 289 -22.94 -0.86 -16.27
CA GLN A 289 -24.07 -1.15 -17.17
C GLN A 289 -25.10 -2.08 -16.55
#